data_AF-A0A7X8XNU3-F1
#
_entry.id   AF-A0A7X8XNU3-F1
#
_cell.length_a   1.000
_cell.length_b   1.000
_cell.length_c   1.000
_cell.angle_alpha   90.00
_cell.angle_beta   90.00
_cell.angle_gamma   90.00
#
_symmetry.space_group_name_H-M   'P 1'
#
loop_
_entity.id
_entity.type
_entity.pdbx_description
1 polymer ?
#
loop_
_entity_poly.entity_id
_entity_poly.type
_entity_poly.pdbx_seq_one_letter_code
_entity_poly.pdbx_strand_id
1 'polypeptide(L)'
;MDPFLLTDLRLAFIALLAGVVAMLTTLNVAARPAAVRTGQVALALAVSSIFFMFTRFANLFYLPILATYVDTAVRTGRVDVLYGQIQWVVVGAATGAFLSWVLLPTFVAVYEAGIQAVQDHGSMVRVLLGVGTPRGVRTLLGCLRSPAVLVSWSRGGRKLPLDFLVWNVAASAVWTVGALCALHVSALLPRFEATAVLLSGLVNAFAAIAF
;
A
#
# COMPACT_ATOMS: atom_id res chain seq x y z
N MET A 1 4.07 2.43 -24.70
CA MET A 1 4.31 1.34 -23.74
C MET A 1 4.31 0.06 -24.53
N ASP A 2 5.48 -0.55 -24.71
CA ASP A 2 5.58 -1.77 -25.49
C ASP A 2 5.10 -2.97 -24.64
N PRO A 3 4.04 -3.69 -25.03
CA PRO A 3 3.50 -4.80 -24.25
C PRO A 3 4.46 -5.99 -24.17
N PHE A 4 5.51 -6.03 -25.00
CA PHE A 4 6.62 -7.00 -24.94
C PHE A 4 7.52 -6.87 -23.70
N LEU A 5 7.38 -5.79 -22.90
CA LEU A 5 8.11 -5.68 -21.62
C LEU A 5 7.44 -6.50 -20.51
N LEU A 6 6.15 -6.84 -20.65
CA LEU A 6 5.44 -7.69 -19.68
C LEU A 6 5.77 -9.18 -19.82
N THR A 7 6.39 -9.61 -20.93
CA THR A 7 6.87 -11.00 -21.07
C THR A 7 8.10 -11.29 -20.19
N ASP A 8 8.75 -10.26 -19.65
CA ASP A 8 9.74 -10.44 -18.60
C ASP A 8 9.04 -10.80 -17.28
N LEU A 9 9.04 -12.10 -16.94
CA LEU A 9 8.57 -12.65 -15.66
C LEU A 9 9.04 -11.85 -14.44
N ARG A 10 10.23 -11.25 -14.52
CA ARG A 10 10.80 -10.39 -13.48
C ARG A 10 10.06 -9.06 -13.33
N LEU A 11 9.70 -8.40 -14.44
CA LEU A 11 8.95 -7.14 -14.41
C LEU A 11 7.53 -7.38 -13.89
N ALA A 12 6.88 -8.44 -14.36
CA ALA A 12 5.55 -8.83 -13.90
C ALA A 12 5.54 -9.11 -12.39
N PHE A 13 6.57 -9.80 -11.88
CA PHE A 13 6.72 -10.06 -10.45
C PHE A 13 6.92 -8.77 -9.64
N ILE A 14 7.74 -7.83 -10.12
CA ILE A 14 7.98 -6.55 -9.43
C ILE A 14 6.74 -5.65 -9.46
N ALA A 15 6.04 -5.59 -10.59
CA ALA A 15 4.80 -4.84 -10.72
C ALA A 15 3.69 -5.42 -9.81
N LEU A 16 3.60 -6.75 -9.73
CA LEU A 16 2.71 -7.43 -8.78
C LEU A 16 3.09 -7.11 -7.34
N LEU A 17 4.38 -7.17 -7.00
CA LEU A 17 4.87 -6.87 -5.65
C LEU A 17 4.59 -5.40 -5.27
N ALA A 18 4.80 -4.47 -6.20
CA ALA A 18 4.43 -3.06 -6.05
C ALA A 18 2.93 -2.90 -5.82
N GLY A 19 2.11 -3.64 -6.58
CA GLY A 19 0.66 -3.72 -6.39
C GLY A 19 0.27 -4.20 -5.01
N VAL A 20 0.84 -5.30 -4.52
CA VAL A 20 0.57 -5.84 -3.17
C VAL A 20 0.96 -4.84 -2.09
N VAL A 21 2.13 -4.21 -2.20
CA VAL A 21 2.60 -3.20 -1.25
C VAL A 21 1.70 -1.96 -1.24
N ALA A 22 1.34 -1.44 -2.40
CA ALA A 22 0.39 -0.33 -2.55
C ALA A 22 -0.98 -0.71 -1.97
N MET A 23 -1.38 -1.96 -2.18
CA MET A 23 -2.66 -2.48 -1.70
C MET A 23 -2.71 -2.47 -0.17
N LEU A 24 -1.71 -3.10 0.47
CA LEU A 24 -1.58 -3.16 1.93
C LEU A 24 -1.48 -1.78 2.56
N THR A 25 -0.74 -0.87 1.94
CA THR A 25 -0.60 0.52 2.42
C THR A 25 -1.96 1.20 2.47
N THR A 26 -2.72 1.12 1.38
CA THR A 26 -4.04 1.77 1.26
C THR A 26 -5.07 1.13 2.20
N LEU A 27 -5.00 -0.18 2.42
CA LEU A 27 -5.92 -0.90 3.31
C LEU A 27 -5.79 -0.52 4.79
N ASN A 28 -4.68 0.09 5.22
CA ASN A 28 -4.58 0.63 6.57
C ASN A 28 -5.65 1.71 6.86
N VAL A 29 -6.15 2.40 5.82
CA VAL A 29 -7.21 3.40 5.98
C VAL A 29 -8.53 2.77 6.49
N ALA A 30 -8.72 1.46 6.29
CA ALA A 30 -9.87 0.71 6.81
C ALA A 30 -9.99 0.73 8.34
N ALA A 31 -8.89 1.00 9.06
CA ALA A 31 -8.91 1.10 10.51
C ALA A 31 -9.75 2.31 11.00
N ARG A 32 -9.78 3.42 10.26
CA ARG A 32 -10.49 4.64 10.69
C ARG A 32 -12.02 4.42 10.73
N PRO A 33 -12.69 3.88 9.69
CA PRO A 33 -14.12 3.53 9.78
C PRO A 33 -14.42 2.47 10.85
N ALA A 34 -13.55 1.46 11.01
CA ALA A 34 -13.73 0.43 12.03
C ALA A 34 -13.65 1.01 13.46
N ALA A 35 -12.76 1.98 13.70
CA ALA A 35 -12.66 2.68 14.98
C ALA A 35 -13.97 3.42 15.33
N VAL A 36 -14.57 4.10 14.35
CA VAL A 36 -15.82 4.85 14.56
C VAL A 36 -16.99 3.93 14.88
N ARG A 37 -17.06 2.76 14.24
CA ARG A 37 -18.14 1.79 14.45
C ARG A 37 -18.03 1.00 15.75
N THR A 38 -16.80 0.66 16.15
CA THR A 38 -16.54 -0.07 17.39
C THR A 38 -16.49 0.84 18.62
N GLY A 39 -16.35 2.15 18.43
CA GLY A 39 -16.15 3.12 19.50
C GLY A 39 -14.77 3.02 20.19
N GLN A 40 -13.87 2.17 19.68
CA GLN A 40 -12.60 1.86 20.31
C GLN A 40 -11.40 2.41 19.53
N VAL A 41 -11.21 3.71 19.62
CA VAL A 41 -10.15 4.42 18.88
C VAL A 41 -8.75 3.91 19.25
N ALA A 42 -8.45 3.74 20.54
CA ALA A 42 -7.12 3.28 20.98
C ALA A 42 -6.78 1.88 20.45
N LEU A 43 -7.74 0.97 20.48
CA LEU A 43 -7.53 -0.40 20.05
C LEU A 43 -7.44 -0.49 18.52
N ALA A 44 -8.25 0.28 17.80
CA ALA A 44 -8.12 0.40 16.34
C ALA A 44 -6.76 0.96 15.91
N LEU A 45 -6.24 1.97 16.61
CA LEU A 45 -4.89 2.52 16.37
C LEU A 45 -3.80 1.50 16.63
N ALA A 46 -3.93 0.70 17.70
CA ALA A 46 -3.00 -0.38 17.97
C ALA A 46 -3.02 -1.42 16.83
N VAL A 47 -4.21 -1.88 16.40
CA VAL A 47 -4.36 -2.87 15.32
C VAL A 47 -3.79 -2.33 14.02
N SER A 48 -4.11 -1.08 13.68
CA SER A 48 -3.56 -0.41 12.50
C SER A 48 -2.04 -0.31 12.55
N SER A 49 -1.44 -0.07 13.72
CA SER A 49 0.01 0.04 13.86
C SER A 49 0.72 -1.29 13.56
N ILE A 50 0.13 -2.41 13.95
CA ILE A 50 0.64 -3.75 13.60
C ILE A 50 0.59 -3.97 12.09
N PHE A 51 -0.57 -3.72 11.45
CA PHE A 51 -0.70 -3.84 9.99
C PHE A 51 0.26 -2.90 9.23
N PHE A 52 0.43 -1.68 9.73
CA PHE A 52 1.38 -0.73 9.19
C PHE A 52 2.82 -1.22 9.30
N MET A 53 3.19 -1.82 10.45
CA MET A 53 4.51 -2.41 10.64
C MET A 53 4.77 -3.56 9.65
N PHE A 54 3.81 -4.44 9.42
CA PHE A 54 3.91 -5.48 8.39
C PHE A 54 4.08 -4.90 6.98
N THR A 55 3.34 -3.84 6.67
CA THR A 55 3.46 -3.13 5.39
C THR A 55 4.84 -2.50 5.23
N ARG A 56 5.39 -1.91 6.29
CA ARG A 56 6.74 -1.35 6.29
C ARG A 56 7.81 -2.44 6.18
N PHE A 57 7.63 -3.57 6.83
CA PHE A 57 8.50 -4.72 6.68
C PHE A 57 8.51 -5.24 5.24
N ALA A 58 7.35 -5.37 4.59
CA ALA A 58 7.27 -5.75 3.17
C ALA A 58 8.00 -4.74 2.26
N ASN A 59 7.87 -3.43 2.54
CA ASN A 59 8.59 -2.38 1.83
C ASN A 59 10.11 -2.53 1.92
N LEU A 60 10.66 -2.98 3.07
CA LEU A 60 12.10 -3.21 3.23
C LEU A 60 12.66 -4.29 2.29
N PHE A 61 11.83 -5.24 1.85
CA PHE A 61 12.23 -6.21 0.81
C PHE A 61 11.97 -5.68 -0.60
N TYR A 62 10.85 -4.98 -0.81
CA TYR A 62 10.47 -4.47 -2.12
C TYR A 62 11.48 -3.47 -2.69
N LEU A 63 11.93 -2.50 -1.88
CA LEU A 63 12.83 -1.42 -2.33
C LEU A 63 14.18 -1.96 -2.86
N PRO A 64 14.91 -2.85 -2.17
CA PRO A 64 16.15 -3.44 -2.70
C PRO A 64 15.95 -4.30 -3.95
N ILE A 65 14.86 -5.08 -4.02
CA ILE A 65 14.54 -5.92 -5.18
C ILE A 65 14.30 -5.03 -6.42
N LEU A 66 13.54 -3.96 -6.23
CA LEU A 66 13.29 -2.97 -7.26
C LEU A 66 14.58 -2.25 -7.69
N ALA A 67 15.41 -1.81 -6.74
CA ALA A 67 16.67 -1.12 -7.02
C ALA A 67 17.64 -2.01 -7.83
N THR A 68 17.83 -3.27 -7.41
CA THR A 68 18.71 -4.22 -8.13
C THR A 68 18.23 -4.47 -9.57
N TYR A 69 16.92 -4.50 -9.79
CA TYR A 69 16.35 -4.66 -11.12
C TYR A 69 16.61 -3.44 -12.00
N VAL A 70 16.39 -2.23 -11.46
CA VAL A 70 16.69 -0.96 -12.13
C VAL A 70 18.19 -0.88 -12.47
N ASP A 71 19.08 -1.19 -11.54
CA ASP A 71 20.53 -1.13 -11.74
C ASP A 71 21.01 -2.09 -12.85
N THR A 72 20.41 -3.27 -12.94
CA THR A 72 20.72 -4.25 -14.00
C THR A 72 20.27 -3.72 -15.38
N ALA A 73 19.13 -3.04 -15.45
CA ALA A 73 18.64 -2.42 -16.68
C ALA A 73 19.52 -1.21 -17.10
N VAL A 74 20.03 -0.44 -16.13
CA VAL A 74 20.97 0.66 -16.38
C VAL A 74 22.31 0.14 -16.91
N ARG A 75 22.89 -0.89 -16.29
CA ARG A 75 24.19 -1.47 -16.70
C ARG A 75 24.18 -2.07 -18.11
N THR A 76 23.01 -2.46 -18.62
CA THR A 76 22.85 -2.98 -19.99
C THR A 76 22.67 -1.88 -21.04
N GLY A 77 22.73 -0.59 -20.65
CA GLY A 77 22.68 0.56 -21.56
C GLY A 77 21.30 0.88 -22.13
N ARG A 78 20.22 0.33 -21.56
CA ARG A 78 18.85 0.47 -22.06
C ARG A 78 18.03 1.48 -21.25
N VAL A 79 18.55 2.70 -21.11
CA VAL A 79 17.91 3.76 -20.31
C VAL A 79 16.52 4.11 -20.84
N ASP A 80 16.31 4.07 -22.16
CA ASP A 80 14.99 4.28 -22.78
C ASP A 80 13.96 3.20 -22.39
N VAL A 81 14.42 1.96 -22.16
CA VAL A 81 13.57 0.83 -21.76
C VAL A 81 13.24 0.91 -20.26
N LEU A 82 14.16 1.43 -19.45
CA LEU A 82 13.96 1.60 -18.01
C LEU A 82 12.76 2.50 -17.71
N TYR A 83 12.58 3.59 -18.48
CA TYR A 83 11.43 4.47 -18.32
C TYR A 83 10.10 3.70 -18.54
N GLY A 84 10.01 2.89 -19.59
CA GLY A 84 8.86 2.03 -19.85
C GLY A 84 8.62 0.97 -18.77
N GLN A 85 9.68 0.42 -18.19
CA GLN A 85 9.58 -0.54 -17.08
C GLN A 85 9.03 0.10 -15.81
N ILE A 86 9.53 1.29 -15.44
CA ILE A 86 9.03 2.04 -14.28
C ILE A 86 7.55 2.37 -14.44
N GLN A 87 7.11 2.76 -15.65
CA GLN A 87 5.70 2.99 -15.94
C GLN A 87 4.82 1.76 -15.67
N TRP A 88 5.26 0.57 -16.04
CA TRP A 88 4.54 -0.68 -15.73
C TRP A 88 4.48 -0.97 -14.23
N VAL A 89 5.54 -0.65 -13.47
CA VAL A 89 5.53 -0.76 -12.01
C VAL A 89 4.51 0.21 -11.39
N VAL A 90 4.42 1.44 -11.90
CA VAL A 90 3.40 2.42 -11.48
C VAL A 90 1.99 1.91 -11.79
N VAL A 91 1.77 1.32 -12.97
CA VAL A 91 0.49 0.69 -13.30
C VAL A 91 0.16 -0.44 -12.33
N GLY A 92 1.13 -1.30 -12.00
CA GLY A 92 0.98 -2.34 -10.98
C GLY A 92 0.56 -1.77 -9.61
N ALA A 93 1.26 -0.74 -9.13
CA ALA A 93 0.90 -0.04 -7.90
C ALA A 93 -0.51 0.57 -7.95
N ALA A 94 -0.89 1.20 -9.07
CA ALA A 94 -2.23 1.76 -9.26
C ALA A 94 -3.32 0.68 -9.25
N THR A 95 -3.09 -0.48 -9.88
CA THR A 95 -4.03 -1.60 -9.83
C THR A 95 -4.19 -2.16 -8.41
N GLY A 96 -3.10 -2.22 -7.64
CA GLY A 96 -3.13 -2.59 -6.23
C GLY A 96 -3.95 -1.62 -5.39
N ALA A 97 -3.77 -0.31 -5.57
CA ALA A 97 -4.56 0.72 -4.89
C ALA A 97 -6.05 0.65 -5.27
N PHE A 98 -6.35 0.38 -6.54
CA PHE A 98 -7.73 0.15 -6.99
C PHE A 98 -8.34 -1.10 -6.33
N LEU A 99 -7.58 -2.19 -6.26
CA LEU A 99 -8.02 -3.41 -5.59
C LEU A 99 -8.28 -3.19 -4.10
N SER A 100 -7.49 -2.34 -3.42
CA SER A 100 -7.76 -1.94 -2.04
C SER A 100 -9.10 -1.25 -1.88
N TRP A 101 -9.48 -0.39 -2.82
CA TRP A 101 -10.78 0.28 -2.76
C TRP A 101 -11.93 -0.73 -2.84
N VAL A 102 -11.81 -1.75 -3.70
CA VAL A 102 -12.79 -2.85 -3.80
C VAL A 102 -12.83 -3.70 -2.53
N LEU A 103 -11.67 -3.98 -1.94
CA LEU A 103 -11.52 -4.79 -0.73
C LEU A 103 -11.76 -4.01 0.58
N LEU A 104 -11.92 -2.69 0.50
CA LEU A 104 -12.10 -1.82 1.65
C LEU A 104 -13.21 -2.27 2.61
N PRO A 105 -14.44 -2.59 2.19
CA PRO A 105 -15.50 -3.01 3.12
C PRO A 105 -15.19 -4.34 3.82
N THR A 106 -14.48 -5.25 3.13
CA THR A 106 -14.02 -6.52 3.72
C THR A 106 -12.98 -6.24 4.80
N PHE A 107 -11.98 -5.39 4.52
CA PHE A 107 -10.97 -5.07 5.51
C PHE A 107 -11.54 -4.30 6.69
N VAL A 108 -12.50 -3.40 6.50
CA VAL A 108 -13.20 -2.74 7.61
C VAL A 108 -13.85 -3.78 8.53
N ALA A 109 -14.51 -4.80 7.99
CA ALA A 109 -15.09 -5.90 8.78
C ALA A 109 -14.02 -6.75 9.47
N VAL A 110 -12.87 -6.99 8.81
CA VAL A 110 -11.72 -7.68 9.43
C VAL A 110 -11.16 -6.87 10.61
N TYR A 111 -11.03 -5.55 10.47
CA TYR A 111 -10.62 -4.67 11.56
C TYR A 111 -11.64 -4.69 12.70
N GLU A 112 -12.95 -4.61 12.42
CA GLU A 112 -14.01 -4.71 13.43
C GLU A 112 -13.93 -6.04 14.20
N ALA A 113 -13.81 -7.18 13.50
CA ALA A 113 -13.68 -8.50 14.12
C ALA A 113 -12.38 -8.65 14.92
N GLY A 114 -11.28 -8.10 14.41
CA GLY A 114 -10.00 -8.07 15.11
C GLY A 114 -10.08 -7.24 16.39
N ILE A 115 -10.70 -6.06 16.32
CA ILE A 115 -10.91 -5.18 17.47
C ILE A 115 -11.73 -5.91 18.55
N GLN A 116 -12.85 -6.53 18.16
CA GLN A 116 -13.70 -7.29 19.07
C GLN A 116 -12.94 -8.46 19.70
N ALA A 117 -12.17 -9.21 18.92
CA ALA A 117 -11.39 -10.33 19.44
C ALA A 117 -10.34 -9.90 20.48
N VAL A 118 -9.73 -8.73 20.31
CA VAL A 118 -8.77 -8.19 21.29
C VAL A 118 -9.49 -7.71 22.55
N GLN A 119 -10.71 -7.19 22.46
CA GLN A 119 -11.53 -6.89 23.64
C GLN A 119 -11.82 -8.15 24.45
N ASP A 120 -12.25 -9.22 23.78
CA ASP A 120 -12.69 -10.45 24.43
C ASP A 120 -11.52 -11.20 25.11
N HIS A 121 -10.33 -11.20 24.48
CA HIS A 121 -9.17 -11.95 24.96
C HIS A 121 -8.17 -11.09 25.76
N GLY A 122 -8.29 -9.77 25.72
CA GLY A 122 -7.40 -8.80 26.37
C GLY A 122 -5.95 -8.75 25.83
N SER A 123 -5.57 -9.63 24.89
CA SER A 123 -4.21 -9.73 24.36
C SER A 123 -4.18 -9.68 22.85
N MET A 124 -3.54 -8.64 22.34
CA MET A 124 -3.40 -8.37 20.91
C MET A 124 -2.52 -9.40 20.19
N VAL A 125 -1.42 -9.81 20.82
CA VAL A 125 -0.50 -10.82 20.26
C VAL A 125 -1.18 -12.18 20.17
N ARG A 126 -1.99 -12.56 21.17
CA ARG A 126 -2.74 -13.81 21.15
C ARG A 126 -3.78 -13.83 20.01
N VAL A 127 -4.46 -12.71 19.77
CA VAL A 127 -5.38 -12.58 18.63
C VAL A 127 -4.64 -12.71 17.31
N LEU A 128 -3.48 -12.07 17.15
CA LEU A 128 -2.66 -12.17 15.95
C LEU A 128 -2.20 -13.60 15.66
N LEU A 129 -1.71 -14.32 16.69
CA LEU A 129 -1.34 -15.73 16.57
C LEU A 129 -2.55 -16.64 16.30
N GLY A 130 -3.73 -16.25 16.79
CA GLY A 130 -5.00 -16.94 16.57
C GLY A 130 -5.54 -16.84 15.14
N VAL A 131 -5.08 -15.87 14.34
CA VAL A 131 -5.51 -15.67 12.94
C VAL A 131 -5.26 -16.91 12.09
N GLY A 132 -4.14 -17.61 12.30
CA GLY A 132 -3.77 -18.82 11.55
C GLY A 132 -4.56 -20.07 11.94
N THR A 133 -5.41 -20.02 12.96
CA THR A 133 -6.22 -21.17 13.37
C THR A 133 -7.42 -21.36 12.44
N PRO A 134 -7.99 -22.59 12.32
CA PRO A 134 -9.17 -22.84 11.50
C PRO A 134 -10.36 -21.94 11.88
N ARG A 135 -10.46 -21.58 13.17
CA ARG A 135 -11.46 -20.64 13.68
C ARG A 135 -11.18 -19.21 13.21
N GLY A 136 -9.93 -18.76 13.29
CA GLY A 136 -9.51 -17.45 12.78
C GLY A 136 -9.79 -17.29 11.28
N VAL A 137 -9.41 -18.28 10.48
CA VAL A 137 -9.67 -18.29 9.03
C VAL A 137 -11.18 -18.27 8.74
N ARG A 138 -12.00 -19.04 9.47
CA ARG A 138 -13.46 -18.99 9.31
C ARG A 138 -14.04 -17.63 9.64
N THR A 139 -13.54 -16.96 10.68
CA THR A 139 -13.94 -15.58 11.02
C THR A 139 -13.56 -14.59 9.92
N LEU A 140 -12.36 -14.69 9.34
CA LEU A 140 -11.94 -13.85 8.21
C LEU A 140 -12.81 -14.08 6.98
N LEU A 141 -13.13 -15.33 6.65
CA LEU A 141 -14.02 -15.66 5.55
C LEU A 141 -15.44 -15.11 5.79
N GLY A 142 -15.90 -15.09 7.04
CA GLY A 142 -17.16 -14.45 7.43
C GLY A 142 -17.15 -12.92 7.30
N CYS A 143 -15.98 -12.29 7.20
CA CYS A 143 -15.82 -10.84 7.02
C CYS A 143 -15.87 -10.42 5.54
N LEU A 144 -15.99 -11.35 4.59
CA LEU A 144 -16.13 -11.04 3.17
C LEU A 144 -17.42 -10.24 2.94
N ARG A 145 -17.27 -8.97 2.56
CA ARG A 145 -18.38 -8.06 2.27
C ARG A 145 -18.35 -7.67 0.81
N SER A 146 -19.55 -7.47 0.24
CA SER A 146 -19.65 -7.01 -1.15
C SER A 146 -19.23 -5.53 -1.27
N PRO A 147 -18.57 -5.13 -2.37
CA PRO A 147 -18.21 -3.74 -2.64
C PRO A 147 -19.42 -2.79 -2.71
N ALA A 148 -20.61 -3.33 -3.00
CA ALA A 148 -21.86 -2.56 -3.08
C ALA A 148 -22.21 -1.81 -1.78
N VAL A 149 -21.69 -2.27 -0.64
CA VAL A 149 -21.87 -1.61 0.65
C VAL A 149 -21.26 -0.20 0.66
N LEU A 150 -20.19 0.06 -0.10
CA LEU A 150 -19.57 1.40 -0.22
C LEU A 150 -20.56 2.45 -0.75
N VAL A 151 -21.47 2.05 -1.64
CA VAL A 151 -22.48 2.96 -2.21
C VAL A 151 -23.39 3.49 -1.11
N SER A 152 -23.75 2.66 -0.13
CA SER A 152 -24.57 3.10 1.01
C SER A 152 -23.86 4.12 1.90
N TRP A 153 -22.53 4.03 2.03
CA TRP A 153 -21.75 4.97 2.84
C TRP A 153 -21.64 6.34 2.19
N SER A 154 -21.67 6.40 0.86
CA SER A 154 -21.61 7.65 0.10
C SER A 154 -22.88 8.51 0.20
N ARG A 155 -24.04 7.91 0.55
CA ARG A 155 -25.35 8.60 0.49
C ARG A 155 -25.70 9.43 1.72
N GLY A 156 -25.04 9.23 2.87
CA GLY A 156 -25.33 9.96 4.13
C GLY A 156 -24.67 11.34 4.26
N GLY A 157 -24.43 12.03 3.14
CA GLY A 157 -23.30 12.95 2.95
C GLY A 157 -23.23 14.24 3.79
N ARG A 158 -22.05 14.47 4.36
CA ARG A 158 -21.44 15.82 4.48
C ARG A 158 -20.66 16.08 3.18
N LYS A 159 -20.74 17.29 2.62
CA LYS A 159 -19.91 17.67 1.46
C LYS A 159 -18.43 17.63 1.87
N LEU A 160 -17.62 16.81 1.20
CA LEU A 160 -16.18 16.85 1.40
C LEU A 160 -15.61 18.13 0.76
N PRO A 161 -14.72 18.86 1.47
CA PRO A 161 -14.02 20.00 0.87
C PRO A 161 -13.10 19.53 -0.26
N LEU A 162 -13.16 20.22 -1.41
CA LEU A 162 -12.35 19.89 -2.59
C LEU A 162 -10.85 19.98 -2.29
N ASP A 163 -10.44 20.93 -1.45
CA ASP A 163 -9.05 21.11 -1.04
C ASP A 163 -8.48 19.84 -0.38
N PHE A 164 -9.29 19.17 0.44
CA PHE A 164 -8.90 17.91 1.09
C PHE A 164 -8.74 16.78 0.07
N LEU A 165 -9.61 16.71 -0.94
CA LEU A 165 -9.53 15.69 -1.98
C LEU A 165 -8.26 15.88 -2.83
N VAL A 166 -7.99 17.12 -3.25
CA VAL A 166 -6.79 17.46 -4.03
C VAL A 166 -5.53 17.14 -3.24
N TRP A 167 -5.49 17.48 -1.95
CA TRP A 167 -4.36 17.15 -1.09
C TRP A 167 -4.13 15.64 -0.95
N ASN A 168 -5.19 14.85 -0.78
CA ASN A 168 -5.07 13.39 -0.70
C ASN A 168 -4.56 12.77 -2.01
N VAL A 169 -5.02 13.29 -3.16
CA VAL A 169 -4.52 12.85 -4.46
C VAL A 169 -3.04 13.17 -4.61
N ALA A 170 -2.62 14.38 -4.24
CA ALA A 170 -1.21 14.79 -4.30
C ALA A 170 -0.34 13.94 -3.36
N ALA A 171 -0.75 13.77 -2.10
CA ALA A 171 -0.04 12.94 -1.12
C ALA A 171 0.11 11.49 -1.60
N SER A 172 -0.97 10.92 -2.15
CA SER A 172 -0.97 9.55 -2.69
C SER A 172 -0.08 9.41 -3.94
N ALA A 173 -0.04 10.42 -4.81
CA ALA A 173 0.84 10.44 -5.97
C ALA A 173 2.32 10.49 -5.56
N VAL A 174 2.67 11.32 -4.58
CA VAL A 174 4.03 11.39 -4.03
C VAL A 174 4.41 10.08 -3.35
N TRP A 175 3.50 9.46 -2.59
CA TRP A 175 3.73 8.18 -1.94
C TRP A 175 4.02 7.06 -2.95
N THR A 176 3.25 6.99 -4.04
CA THR A 176 3.32 5.89 -5.01
C THR A 176 4.47 6.02 -5.99
N VAL A 177 4.73 7.22 -6.49
CA VAL A 177 5.70 7.44 -7.60
C VAL A 177 7.00 8.06 -7.11
N GLY A 178 7.03 8.69 -5.92
CA GLY A 178 8.18 9.46 -5.44
C GLY A 178 9.49 8.67 -5.38
N ALA A 179 9.47 7.45 -4.83
CA ALA A 179 10.64 6.59 -4.77
C ALA A 179 11.10 6.10 -6.16
N LEU A 180 10.16 5.84 -7.06
CA LEU A 180 10.44 5.45 -8.45
C LEU A 180 11.09 6.59 -9.24
N CYS A 181 10.65 7.83 -9.03
CA CYS A 181 11.29 9.01 -9.60
C CYS A 181 12.73 9.18 -9.10
N ALA A 182 12.98 8.99 -7.80
CA ALA A 182 14.32 9.10 -7.24
C ALA A 182 15.27 8.04 -7.83
N LEU A 183 14.80 6.80 -7.99
CA LEU A 183 15.54 5.74 -8.67
C LEU A 183 15.80 6.06 -10.16
N HIS A 184 14.82 6.63 -10.85
CA HIS A 184 15.00 7.04 -12.25
C HIS A 184 16.05 8.15 -12.37
N VAL A 185 16.04 9.14 -11.48
CA VAL A 185 17.04 10.21 -11.46
C VAL A 185 18.43 9.69 -11.11
N SER A 186 18.54 8.72 -10.20
CA SER A 186 19.84 8.09 -9.87
C SER A 186 20.43 7.39 -11.10
N ALA A 187 19.58 6.75 -11.91
CA ALA A 187 19.96 6.13 -13.16
C ALA A 187 20.38 7.13 -14.26
N LEU A 188 19.70 8.28 -14.36
CA LEU A 188 20.02 9.32 -15.35
C LEU A 188 21.31 10.10 -15.02
N LEU A 189 21.62 10.25 -13.73
CA LEU A 189 22.75 11.03 -13.25
C LEU A 189 23.68 10.18 -12.35
N PRO A 190 24.54 9.32 -12.92
CA PRO A 190 25.40 8.41 -12.15
C PRO A 190 26.32 9.11 -11.14
N ARG A 191 26.71 10.37 -11.43
CA ARG A 191 27.51 11.20 -10.52
C ARG A 191 26.79 11.55 -9.21
N PHE A 192 25.45 11.53 -9.19
CA PHE A 192 24.62 11.90 -8.03
C PHE A 192 23.76 10.74 -7.53
N GLU A 193 24.11 9.49 -7.89
CA GLU A 193 23.32 8.29 -7.57
C GLU A 193 23.00 8.19 -6.07
N ALA A 194 24.03 8.27 -5.22
CA ALA A 194 23.88 8.18 -3.77
C ALA A 194 22.99 9.30 -3.21
N THR A 195 23.10 10.52 -3.74
CA THR A 195 22.29 11.66 -3.32
C THR A 195 20.82 11.47 -3.68
N ALA A 196 20.54 11.00 -4.90
CA ALA A 196 19.18 10.72 -5.37
C ALA A 196 18.51 9.62 -4.52
N VAL A 197 19.24 8.54 -4.22
CA VAL A 197 18.75 7.45 -3.37
C VAL A 197 18.47 7.93 -1.95
N LEU A 198 19.37 8.72 -1.33
CA LEU A 198 19.16 9.26 0.01
C LEU A 198 17.95 10.22 0.07
N LEU A 199 17.77 11.06 -0.95
CA LEU A 199 16.62 11.96 -1.07
C LEU A 199 15.29 11.21 -1.25
N SER A 200 15.29 9.98 -1.77
CA SER A 200 14.09 9.13 -1.80
C SER A 200 13.50 8.90 -0.41
N GLY A 201 14.34 8.82 0.63
CA GLY A 201 13.90 8.69 2.01
C GLY A 201 13.11 9.92 2.48
N LEU A 202 13.58 11.12 2.10
CA LEU A 202 12.89 12.38 2.41
C LEU A 202 11.52 12.47 1.71
N VAL A 203 11.44 12.05 0.45
CA VAL A 203 10.18 12.01 -0.31
C VAL A 203 9.17 11.06 0.35
N ASN A 204 9.61 9.87 0.77
CA ASN A 204 8.76 8.92 1.49
C ASN A 204 8.34 9.43 2.88
N ALA A 205 9.22 10.16 3.59
CA ALA A 205 8.88 10.78 4.87
C ALA A 205 7.82 11.88 4.70
N PHE A 206 7.97 12.74 3.69
CA PHE A 206 6.96 13.75 3.35
C PHE A 206 5.61 13.11 3.03
N ALA A 207 5.61 12.08 2.18
CA ALA A 207 4.40 11.35 1.83
C ALA A 207 3.68 10.79 3.07
N ALA A 208 4.44 10.34 4.08
CA ALA A 208 3.89 9.79 5.30
C ALA A 208 3.36 10.81 6.30
N ILE A 209 3.83 12.05 6.25
CA ILE A 209 3.28 13.13 7.05
C ILE A 209 2.01 13.68 6.38
N ALA A 210 1.96 13.68 5.05
CA ALA A 210 0.85 14.21 4.28
C ALA A 210 -0.40 13.30 4.25
N PHE A 211 -0.28 12.04 4.68
CA PHE A 211 -1.30 10.96 4.58
C PHE A 211 -1.91 10.56 5.93
#